data_AF-A0A328ZNC2-F1
#
_entry.id   AF-A0A328ZNC2-F1
#
_cell.length_a   1.000
_cell.length_b   1.000
_cell.length_c   1.000
_cell.angle_alpha   90.00
_cell.angle_beta   90.00
_cell.angle_gamma   90.00
#
_symmetry.space_group_name_H-M   'P 1'
#
loop_
_entity.id
_entity.type
_entity.pdbx_description
1 polymer ?
#
loop_
_entity_poly.entity_id
_entity_poly.type
_entity_poly.pdbx_seq_one_letter_code
_entity_poly.pdbx_strand_id
1 'polypeptide(L)'
;MATAPDNPSDKDRSAFESAIWLLKVEMANAGAYMAIDSNARLAYTRQIEAMANELRAQALSGRITWPQAAQQAQEARNVIMEVIRGRSTPFGLAMAQQLKAEGKTLNELVARKAQQMHGPGARFDRLTAAQQNAVYGEIVKSAGKSNPRVTQAMRGLSRAGRGLIVLSVALSVYNVATAEDKVAAAGKEVAVAGAGIGGGIAGGALAGLACGPGAPVCVAVGAFVGGALAAFGADLLW
;
A
#
# COMPACT_ATOMS: atom_id res chain seq x y z
N MET A 1 13.92 40.03 -39.21
CA MET A 1 14.46 38.80 -38.61
C MET A 1 13.42 37.72 -38.83
N ALA A 2 13.62 36.88 -39.86
CA ALA A 2 12.68 35.82 -40.18
C ALA A 2 12.84 34.70 -39.15
N THR A 3 11.75 34.36 -38.46
CA THR A 3 11.66 33.12 -37.67
C THR A 3 11.84 31.95 -38.62
N ALA A 4 12.89 31.15 -38.39
CA ALA A 4 13.09 29.90 -39.11
C ALA A 4 11.82 29.03 -38.96
N PRO A 5 11.37 28.34 -40.01
CA PRO A 5 10.25 27.41 -39.89
C PRO A 5 10.68 26.26 -38.97
N ASP A 6 9.95 26.05 -37.87
CA ASP A 6 10.10 24.86 -37.02
C ASP A 6 10.03 23.61 -37.90
N ASN A 7 11.15 22.88 -38.02
CA ASN A 7 11.18 21.63 -38.76
C ASN A 7 10.30 20.60 -38.02
N PRO A 8 9.38 19.90 -38.70
CA PRO A 8 8.53 18.89 -38.07
C PRO A 8 9.35 17.79 -37.36
N SER A 9 10.58 17.49 -37.82
CA SER A 9 11.50 16.56 -37.17
C SER A 9 11.95 16.97 -35.76
N ASP A 10 12.08 18.28 -35.50
CA ASP A 10 12.56 18.79 -34.21
C ASP A 10 11.43 18.77 -33.16
N LYS A 11 10.18 18.99 -33.61
CA LYS A 11 8.96 18.80 -32.81
C LYS A 11 8.76 17.34 -32.42
N ASP A 12 8.95 16.41 -33.37
CA ASP A 12 8.81 14.98 -33.09
C ASP A 12 9.89 14.49 -32.11
N ARG A 13 11.12 14.99 -32.24
CA ARG A 13 12.23 14.66 -31.33
C ARG A 13 11.99 15.17 -29.91
N SER A 14 11.63 16.44 -29.75
CA SER A 14 11.33 17.03 -28.43
C SER A 14 10.14 16.37 -27.74
N ALA A 15 9.10 16.00 -28.50
CA ALA A 15 7.97 15.25 -27.99
C ALA A 15 8.39 13.85 -27.50
N PHE A 16 9.25 13.17 -28.26
CA PHE A 16 9.80 11.86 -27.87
C PHE A 16 10.66 11.96 -26.60
N GLU A 17 11.58 12.92 -26.53
CA GLU A 17 12.43 13.13 -25.35
C GLU A 17 11.60 13.43 -24.10
N SER A 18 10.55 14.25 -24.23
CA SER A 18 9.59 14.53 -23.15
C SER A 18 8.84 13.27 -22.70
N ALA A 19 8.42 12.42 -23.65
CA ALA A 19 7.72 11.17 -23.33
C ALA A 19 8.62 10.18 -22.59
N ILE A 20 9.88 10.03 -23.01
CA ILE A 20 10.87 9.18 -22.33
C ILE A 20 11.16 9.70 -20.91
N TRP A 21 11.27 11.01 -20.77
CA TRP A 21 11.47 11.64 -19.47
C TRP A 21 10.28 11.41 -18.53
N LEU A 22 9.05 11.59 -19.02
CA LEU A 22 7.84 11.35 -18.23
C LEU A 22 7.71 9.87 -17.85
N LEU A 23 8.05 8.96 -18.76
CA LEU A 23 8.09 7.52 -18.48
C LEU A 23 9.04 7.22 -17.32
N LYS A 24 10.24 7.81 -17.29
CA LYS A 24 11.19 7.64 -16.18
C LYS A 24 10.60 8.12 -14.85
N VAL A 25 9.92 9.27 -14.84
CA VAL A 25 9.26 9.80 -13.64
C VAL A 25 8.17 8.85 -13.15
N GLU A 26 7.31 8.38 -14.06
CA GLU A 26 6.24 7.46 -13.71
C GLU A 26 6.75 6.08 -13.25
N MET A 27 7.88 5.62 -13.79
CA MET A 27 8.57 4.44 -13.28
C MET A 27 9.04 4.63 -11.84
N ALA A 28 9.58 5.80 -11.51
CA ALA A 28 9.97 6.13 -10.13
C ALA A 28 8.74 6.19 -9.20
N ASN A 29 7.65 6.82 -9.64
CA ASN A 29 6.37 6.90 -8.92
C ASN A 29 5.80 5.51 -8.65
N ALA A 30 5.62 4.71 -9.70
CA ALA A 30 5.12 3.35 -9.61
C ALA A 30 6.03 2.51 -8.70
N GLY A 31 7.35 2.61 -8.86
CA GLY A 31 8.32 1.91 -8.04
C GLY A 31 8.20 2.26 -6.55
N ALA A 32 8.08 3.54 -6.23
CA ALA A 32 7.89 4.05 -4.87
C ALA A 32 6.58 3.55 -4.25
N TYR A 33 5.45 3.66 -4.96
CA TYR A 33 4.15 3.23 -4.45
C TYR A 33 4.11 1.73 -4.19
N MET A 34 4.61 0.93 -5.14
CA MET A 34 4.76 -0.51 -5.00
C MET A 34 5.59 -0.87 -3.77
N ALA A 35 6.69 -0.15 -3.52
CA ALA A 35 7.55 -0.39 -2.36
C ALA A 35 6.86 -0.02 -1.03
N ILE A 36 6.20 1.14 -0.96
CA ILE A 36 5.49 1.64 0.22
C ILE A 36 4.37 0.68 0.60
N ASP A 37 3.48 0.35 -0.34
CA ASP A 37 2.32 -0.49 -0.07
C ASP A 37 2.70 -1.93 0.28
N SER A 38 3.76 -2.45 -0.36
CA SER A 38 4.28 -3.78 -0.04
C SER A 38 4.88 -3.81 1.37
N ASN A 39 5.65 -2.79 1.75
CA ASN A 39 6.21 -2.67 3.09
C ASN A 39 5.10 -2.55 4.14
N ALA A 40 4.06 -1.75 3.87
CA ALA A 40 2.87 -1.63 4.71
C ALA A 40 2.20 -3.00 4.91
N ARG A 41 2.01 -3.79 3.84
CA ARG A 41 1.42 -5.14 3.93
C ARG A 41 2.28 -6.14 4.70
N LEU A 42 3.60 -6.07 4.54
CA LEU A 42 4.53 -6.94 5.27
C LEU A 42 4.59 -6.56 6.75
N ALA A 43 4.54 -5.26 7.07
CA ALA A 43 4.43 -4.78 8.45
C ALA A 43 3.12 -5.25 9.10
N TYR A 44 1.99 -5.12 8.40
CA TYR A 44 0.70 -5.66 8.85
C TYR A 44 0.78 -7.14 9.21
N THR A 45 1.31 -7.96 8.28
CA THR A 45 1.40 -9.41 8.48
C THR A 45 2.24 -9.76 9.71
N ARG A 46 3.40 -9.12 9.88
CA ARG A 46 4.26 -9.33 11.04
C ARG A 46 3.59 -8.91 12.35
N GLN A 47 2.92 -7.76 12.37
CA GLN A 47 2.31 -7.22 13.58
C GLN A 47 1.12 -8.07 14.05
N ILE A 48 0.23 -8.51 13.14
CA ILE A 48 -0.90 -9.35 13.54
C ILE A 48 -0.43 -10.73 14.02
N GLU A 49 0.63 -11.28 13.42
CA GLU A 49 1.19 -12.58 13.80
C GLU A 49 1.85 -12.50 15.18
N ALA A 50 2.68 -11.47 15.42
CA ALA A 50 3.29 -11.22 16.72
C ALA A 50 2.22 -11.03 17.81
N MET A 51 1.20 -10.20 17.54
CA MET A 51 0.08 -9.97 18.45
C MET A 51 -0.66 -11.28 18.80
N ALA A 52 -0.99 -12.10 17.81
CA ALA A 52 -1.71 -13.34 18.05
C ALA A 52 -0.87 -14.37 18.83
N ASN A 53 0.43 -14.44 18.55
CA ASN A 53 1.34 -15.33 19.26
C ASN A 53 1.49 -14.91 20.73
N GLU A 54 1.61 -13.62 21.00
CA GLU A 54 1.71 -13.07 22.35
C GLU A 54 0.44 -13.34 23.16
N LEU A 55 -0.74 -12.99 22.64
CA LEU A 55 -2.01 -13.23 23.32
C LEU A 55 -2.27 -14.71 23.57
N ARG A 56 -1.87 -15.57 22.62
CA ARG A 56 -1.95 -17.02 22.81
C ARG A 56 -1.02 -17.48 23.93
N ALA A 57 0.21 -16.97 24.00
CA ALA A 57 1.15 -17.33 25.06
C ALA A 57 0.62 -16.91 26.44
N GLN A 58 0.07 -15.69 26.55
CA GLN A 58 -0.54 -15.19 27.79
C GLN A 58 -1.75 -16.02 28.22
N ALA A 59 -2.59 -16.45 27.27
CA ALA A 59 -3.75 -17.31 27.56
C ALA A 59 -3.32 -18.71 28.03
N LEU A 60 -2.30 -19.29 27.39
CA LEU A 60 -1.75 -20.59 27.76
C LEU A 60 -1.08 -20.56 29.14
N SER A 61 -0.41 -19.47 29.50
CA SER A 61 0.21 -19.29 30.82
C SER A 61 -0.79 -18.87 31.91
N GLY A 62 -2.08 -18.75 31.59
CA GLY A 62 -3.12 -18.32 32.53
C GLY A 62 -3.04 -16.85 32.97
N ARG A 63 -2.25 -16.01 32.28
CA ARG A 63 -2.16 -14.56 32.57
C ARG A 63 -3.44 -13.83 32.18
N ILE A 64 -4.08 -14.30 31.11
CA ILE A 64 -5.39 -13.84 30.64
C ILE A 64 -6.27 -15.04 30.32
N THR A 65 -7.58 -14.84 30.32
CA THR A 65 -8.52 -15.87 29.87
C THR A 65 -8.60 -15.91 28.34
N TRP A 66 -9.02 -17.04 27.76
CA TRP A 66 -9.27 -17.13 26.32
C TRP A 66 -10.29 -16.10 25.78
N PRO A 67 -11.41 -15.80 26.47
CA PRO A 67 -12.29 -14.69 26.10
C PRO A 67 -11.56 -13.35 26.02
N GLN A 68 -10.76 -13.01 27.04
CA GLN A 68 -9.99 -11.77 27.08
C GLN A 68 -8.97 -11.72 25.93
N ALA A 69 -8.27 -12.83 25.67
CA ALA A 69 -7.33 -12.94 24.55
C ALA A 69 -8.03 -12.71 23.21
N ALA A 70 -9.21 -13.29 23.00
CA ALA A 70 -9.98 -13.13 21.77
C ALA A 70 -10.48 -11.70 21.57
N GLN A 71 -10.94 -11.03 22.62
CA GLN A 71 -11.34 -9.64 22.59
C GLN A 71 -10.15 -8.74 22.22
N GLN A 72 -9.04 -8.85 22.94
CA GLN A 72 -7.83 -8.06 22.67
C GLN A 72 -7.29 -8.33 21.26
N ALA A 73 -7.35 -9.57 20.79
CA ALA A 73 -6.89 -9.92 19.44
C ALA A 73 -7.74 -9.24 18.34
N GLN A 74 -9.05 -9.13 18.56
CA GLN A 74 -9.96 -8.46 17.64
C GLN A 74 -9.72 -6.95 17.63
N GLU A 75 -9.64 -6.33 18.80
CA GLU A 75 -9.41 -4.88 18.97
C GLU A 75 -8.05 -4.48 18.39
N ALA A 76 -6.98 -5.17 18.81
CA ALA A 76 -5.63 -4.91 18.34
C ALA A 76 -5.50 -5.12 16.82
N ARG A 77 -6.14 -6.15 16.26
CA ARG A 77 -6.13 -6.35 14.80
C ARG A 77 -6.75 -5.18 14.05
N ASN A 78 -7.86 -4.62 14.55
CA ASN A 78 -8.51 -3.49 13.91
C ASN A 78 -7.63 -2.24 13.98
N VAL A 79 -7.01 -1.98 15.14
CA VAL A 79 -6.05 -0.88 15.31
C VAL A 79 -4.86 -1.04 14.38
N ILE A 80 -4.23 -2.23 14.33
CA ILE A 80 -3.12 -2.52 13.42
C ILE A 80 -3.55 -2.28 11.97
N MET A 81 -4.76 -2.68 11.59
CA MET A 81 -5.28 -2.45 10.24
C MET A 81 -5.37 -0.97 9.91
N GLU A 82 -5.90 -0.17 10.83
CA GLU A 82 -6.11 1.27 10.62
C GLU A 82 -4.78 2.03 10.56
N VAL A 83 -3.84 1.72 11.45
CA VAL A 83 -2.49 2.30 11.43
C VAL A 83 -1.76 1.98 10.13
N ILE A 84 -1.89 0.75 9.61
CA ILE A 84 -1.24 0.37 8.36
C ILE A 84 -1.90 1.04 7.15
N ARG A 85 -3.23 1.18 7.16
CA ARG A 85 -3.97 1.92 6.13
C ARG A 85 -3.50 3.37 6.04
N GLY A 86 -3.32 4.05 7.17
CA GLY A 86 -2.78 5.41 7.22
C GLY A 86 -1.33 5.55 6.76
N ARG A 87 -0.59 4.45 6.60
CA ARG A 87 0.79 4.41 6.09
C ARG A 87 0.90 3.94 4.64
N SER A 88 -0.22 3.54 4.03
CA SER A 88 -0.27 3.10 2.64
C SER A 88 -0.41 4.31 1.71
N THR A 89 -0.07 4.15 0.44
CA THR A 89 -0.43 5.14 -0.58
C THR A 89 -1.95 5.21 -0.72
N PRO A 90 -2.53 6.27 -1.32
CA PRO A 90 -3.96 6.33 -1.59
C PRO A 90 -4.45 5.13 -2.41
N PHE A 91 -3.65 4.65 -3.37
CA PHE A 91 -3.99 3.47 -4.16
C PHE A 91 -4.01 2.20 -3.30
N GLY A 92 -2.98 1.98 -2.50
CA GLY A 92 -2.91 0.86 -1.55
C GLY A 92 -4.03 0.89 -0.51
N LEU A 93 -4.39 2.09 -0.04
CA LEU A 93 -5.53 2.32 0.86
C LEU A 93 -6.85 1.91 0.20
N ALA A 94 -7.11 2.40 -1.02
CA ALA A 94 -8.32 2.05 -1.77
C ALA A 94 -8.39 0.53 -2.03
N MET A 95 -7.28 -0.11 -2.39
CA MET A 95 -7.23 -1.56 -2.56
C MET A 95 -7.47 -2.31 -1.23
N ALA A 96 -6.93 -1.81 -0.12
CA ALA A 96 -7.15 -2.40 1.20
C ALA A 96 -8.61 -2.30 1.64
N GLN A 97 -9.27 -1.17 1.37
CA GLN A 97 -10.70 -0.96 1.62
C GLN A 97 -11.57 -1.85 0.72
N GLN A 98 -11.20 -2.00 -0.55
CA GLN A 98 -11.90 -2.91 -1.47
C GLN A 98 -11.79 -4.38 -1.02
N LEU A 99 -10.62 -4.80 -0.53
CA LEU A 99 -10.40 -6.16 -0.04
C LEU A 99 -11.16 -6.45 1.25
N LYS A 100 -11.23 -5.47 2.16
CA LYS A 100 -12.00 -5.52 3.40
C LYS A 100 -12.41 -4.11 3.79
N ALA A 101 -13.71 -3.84 3.79
CA ALA A 101 -14.23 -2.55 4.23
C ALA A 101 -14.05 -2.38 5.76
N GLU A 102 -14.54 -3.35 6.56
CA GLU A 102 -14.64 -3.20 8.03
C GLU A 102 -14.12 -4.41 8.84
N GLY A 103 -13.81 -4.13 10.11
CA GLY A 103 -13.49 -5.13 11.14
C GLY A 103 -14.76 -5.78 11.71
N LYS A 104 -14.71 -7.07 12.02
CA LYS A 104 -15.86 -7.82 12.58
C LYS A 104 -15.93 -7.67 14.09
N THR A 105 -17.12 -7.62 14.66
CA THR A 105 -17.30 -7.62 16.13
C THR A 105 -16.90 -8.96 16.74
N LEU A 106 -16.56 -8.98 18.04
CA LEU A 106 -16.24 -10.23 18.73
C LEU A 106 -17.41 -11.23 18.67
N ASN A 107 -18.65 -10.75 18.82
CA ASN A 107 -19.85 -11.59 18.80
C ASN A 107 -20.05 -12.27 17.44
N GLU A 108 -19.85 -11.54 16.34
CA GLU A 108 -19.87 -12.13 15.00
C GLU A 108 -18.78 -13.18 14.80
N LEU A 109 -17.58 -12.92 15.33
CA LEU A 109 -16.46 -13.85 15.25
C LEU A 109 -16.76 -15.13 16.05
N VAL A 110 -17.30 -15.00 17.26
CA VAL A 110 -17.70 -16.12 18.11
C VAL A 110 -18.76 -16.97 17.43
N ALA A 111 -19.84 -16.37 16.94
CA ALA A 111 -20.91 -17.11 16.25
C ALA A 111 -20.37 -17.84 15.01
N ARG A 112 -19.59 -17.13 14.18
CA ARG A 112 -18.99 -17.71 12.96
C ARG A 112 -18.01 -18.83 13.27
N LYS A 113 -17.15 -18.67 14.27
CA LYS A 113 -16.14 -19.67 14.65
C LYS A 113 -16.76 -20.88 15.33
N ALA A 114 -17.78 -20.69 16.17
CA ALA A 114 -18.55 -21.78 16.73
C ALA A 114 -19.17 -22.66 15.63
N GLN A 115 -19.80 -22.04 14.63
CA GLN A 115 -20.36 -22.79 13.50
C GLN A 115 -19.31 -23.48 12.62
N GLN A 116 -18.17 -22.82 12.39
CA GLN A 116 -17.06 -23.42 11.61
C GLN A 116 -16.45 -24.65 12.29
N MET A 117 -16.39 -24.66 13.63
CA MET A 117 -15.75 -25.74 14.39
C MET A 117 -16.72 -26.83 14.82
N HIS A 118 -18.00 -26.51 15.02
CA HIS A 118 -19.00 -27.41 15.60
C HIS A 118 -20.25 -27.61 14.73
N GLY A 119 -20.29 -27.05 13.52
CA GLY A 119 -21.36 -27.25 12.53
C GLY A 119 -22.37 -26.09 12.42
N PRO A 120 -23.16 -26.04 11.32
CA PRO A 120 -23.97 -24.88 10.94
C PRO A 120 -25.09 -24.47 11.93
N GLY A 121 -25.50 -25.36 12.84
CA GLY A 121 -26.49 -25.08 13.90
C GLY A 121 -25.88 -24.86 15.29
N ALA A 122 -24.56 -24.86 15.42
CA ALA A 122 -23.90 -24.75 16.71
C ALA A 122 -24.14 -23.37 17.33
N ARG A 123 -24.59 -23.35 18.58
CA ARG A 123 -24.71 -22.13 19.37
C ARG A 123 -23.64 -22.10 20.45
N PHE A 124 -22.92 -21.00 20.53
CA PHE A 124 -21.78 -20.84 21.42
C PHE A 124 -22.14 -21.03 22.91
N ASP A 125 -23.32 -20.57 23.31
CA ASP A 125 -23.87 -20.68 24.66
C ASP A 125 -24.16 -22.14 25.08
N ARG A 126 -24.32 -23.06 24.13
CA ARG A 126 -24.56 -24.49 24.38
C ARG A 126 -23.28 -25.33 24.37
N LEU A 127 -22.13 -24.72 24.09
CA LEU A 127 -20.84 -25.40 24.10
C LEU A 127 -20.33 -25.55 25.54
N THR A 128 -19.58 -26.63 25.79
CA THR A 128 -18.85 -26.79 27.06
C THR A 128 -17.79 -25.70 27.22
N ALA A 129 -17.36 -25.40 28.45
CA ALA A 129 -16.31 -24.41 28.71
C ALA A 129 -15.02 -24.68 27.92
N ALA A 130 -14.64 -25.95 27.76
CA ALA A 130 -13.48 -26.34 26.95
C ALA A 130 -13.67 -26.02 25.46
N GLN A 131 -14.87 -26.28 24.90
CA GLN A 131 -15.20 -25.94 23.52
C GLN A 131 -15.30 -24.43 23.31
N GLN A 132 -15.86 -23.68 24.26
CA GLN A 132 -15.90 -22.22 24.22
C GLN A 132 -14.49 -21.62 24.19
N ASN A 133 -13.59 -22.12 25.04
CA ASN A 133 -12.18 -21.72 25.04
C ASN A 133 -11.49 -22.07 23.71
N ALA A 134 -11.80 -23.21 23.10
CA ALA A 134 -11.27 -23.59 21.79
C ALA A 134 -11.74 -22.62 20.68
N VAL A 135 -13.00 -22.19 20.72
CA VAL A 135 -13.55 -21.17 19.79
C VAL A 135 -12.81 -19.85 19.95
N TYR A 136 -12.62 -19.36 21.18
CA TYR A 136 -11.85 -18.15 21.45
C TYR A 136 -10.39 -18.28 20.99
N GLY A 137 -9.75 -19.42 21.23
CA GLY A 137 -8.40 -19.69 20.74
C GLY A 137 -8.29 -19.66 19.22
N GLU A 138 -9.29 -20.17 18.50
CA GLU A 138 -9.34 -20.07 17.04
C GLU A 138 -9.58 -18.63 16.57
N ILE A 139 -10.30 -17.79 17.32
CA ILE A 139 -10.40 -16.35 17.05
C ILE A 139 -9.02 -15.71 17.11
N VAL A 140 -8.27 -15.90 18.21
CA VAL A 140 -6.90 -15.37 18.38
C VAL A 140 -5.99 -15.84 17.24
N LYS A 141 -5.99 -17.15 16.94
CA LYS A 141 -5.21 -17.72 15.84
C LYS A 141 -5.59 -17.13 14.49
N SER A 142 -6.88 -16.93 14.23
CA SER A 142 -7.36 -16.35 12.97
C SER A 142 -7.04 -14.85 12.87
N ALA A 143 -7.00 -14.14 14.00
CA ALA A 143 -6.63 -12.73 14.08
C ALA A 143 -5.18 -12.50 13.62
N GLY A 144 -4.29 -13.47 13.84
CA GLY A 144 -2.91 -13.44 13.34
C GLY A 144 -2.70 -13.86 11.88
N LYS A 145 -3.75 -14.30 11.17
CA LYS A 145 -3.62 -14.73 9.77
C LYS A 145 -3.91 -13.58 8.79
N SER A 146 -2.97 -13.39 7.85
CA SER A 146 -3.16 -12.57 6.65
C SER A 146 -3.59 -13.44 5.45
N ASN A 147 -4.11 -12.80 4.39
CA ASN A 147 -4.43 -13.52 3.15
C ASN A 147 -3.11 -13.88 2.42
N PRO A 148 -2.76 -15.17 2.28
CA PRO A 148 -1.46 -15.58 1.74
C PRO A 148 -1.27 -15.19 0.26
N ARG A 149 -2.34 -15.20 -0.54
CA ARG A 149 -2.28 -14.81 -1.97
C ARG A 149 -1.92 -13.33 -2.10
N VAL A 150 -2.60 -12.46 -1.35
CA VAL A 150 -2.31 -11.02 -1.33
C VAL A 150 -0.89 -10.78 -0.81
N THR A 151 -0.49 -11.46 0.26
CA THR A 151 0.86 -11.29 0.83
C THR A 151 1.95 -11.74 -0.13
N GLN A 152 1.77 -12.83 -0.88
CA GLN A 152 2.71 -13.26 -1.92
C GLN A 152 2.77 -12.29 -3.10
N ALA A 153 1.61 -11.82 -3.58
CA ALA A 153 1.55 -10.82 -4.64
C ALA A 153 2.31 -9.54 -4.25
N MET A 154 2.10 -9.03 -3.04
CA MET A 154 2.82 -7.84 -2.54
C MET A 154 4.33 -8.09 -2.38
N ARG A 155 4.79 -9.32 -2.09
CA ARG A 155 6.23 -9.62 -2.11
C ARG A 155 6.81 -9.53 -3.52
N GLY A 156 6.07 -10.01 -4.53
CA GLY A 156 6.44 -9.84 -5.94
C GLY A 156 6.50 -8.37 -6.32
N LEU A 157 5.44 -7.62 -5.98
CA LEU A 157 5.32 -6.20 -6.24
C LEU A 157 6.44 -5.38 -5.58
N SER A 158 6.85 -5.74 -4.36
CA SER A 158 8.00 -5.11 -3.69
C SER A 158 9.30 -5.25 -4.49
N ARG A 159 9.56 -6.43 -5.06
CA ARG A 159 10.76 -6.67 -5.87
C ARG A 159 10.69 -5.90 -7.19
N ALA A 160 9.54 -5.92 -7.86
CA ALA A 160 9.31 -5.16 -9.08
C ALA A 160 9.49 -3.65 -8.83
N GLY A 161 8.86 -3.11 -7.78
CA GLY A 161 8.96 -1.71 -7.44
C GLY A 161 10.39 -1.26 -7.11
N ARG A 162 11.14 -2.08 -6.37
CA ARG A 162 12.57 -1.84 -6.15
C ARG A 162 13.37 -1.86 -7.45
N GLY A 163 13.05 -2.76 -8.37
CA GLY A 163 13.67 -2.80 -9.70
C GLY A 163 13.42 -1.52 -10.50
N LEU A 164 12.18 -1.00 -10.48
CA LEU A 164 11.82 0.26 -11.12
C LEU A 164 12.56 1.45 -10.52
N ILE A 165 12.69 1.51 -9.18
CA ILE A 165 13.47 2.56 -8.51
C ILE A 165 14.95 2.49 -8.91
N VAL A 166 15.54 1.30 -8.95
CA VAL A 166 16.95 1.15 -9.36
C VAL A 166 17.14 1.61 -10.80
N LEU A 167 16.21 1.23 -11.69
CA LEU A 167 16.25 1.64 -13.09
C LEU A 167 16.07 3.15 -13.26
N SER A 168 15.13 3.77 -12.53
CA SER A 168 14.94 5.22 -12.58
C SER A 168 16.18 5.98 -12.07
N VAL A 169 16.80 5.50 -10.98
CA VAL A 169 18.05 6.07 -10.46
C VAL A 169 19.19 5.93 -11.47
N ALA A 170 19.32 4.77 -12.13
CA ALA A 170 20.33 4.57 -13.15
C ALA A 170 20.19 5.57 -14.31
N LEU A 171 18.95 5.82 -14.75
CA LEU A 171 18.66 6.83 -15.78
C LEU A 171 18.97 8.25 -15.31
N SER A 172 18.63 8.60 -14.07
CA SER A 172 19.00 9.90 -13.48
C SER A 172 20.52 10.08 -13.39
N VAL A 173 21.27 9.03 -13.00
CA VAL A 173 22.74 9.08 -12.97
C VAL A 173 23.31 9.29 -14.37
N TYR A 174 22.76 8.61 -15.39
CA TYR A 174 23.17 8.82 -16.77
C TYR A 174 22.94 10.28 -17.20
N ASN A 175 21.74 10.82 -16.96
CA ASN A 175 21.41 12.20 -17.30
C ASN A 175 22.34 13.22 -16.63
N VAL A 176 22.64 13.04 -15.34
CA VAL A 176 23.56 13.91 -14.59
C VAL A 176 24.99 13.77 -15.09
N ALA A 177 25.42 12.55 -15.43
CA ALA A 177 26.78 12.29 -15.89
C ALA A 177 27.06 12.92 -17.27
N THR A 178 26.06 12.98 -18.15
CA THR A 178 26.15 13.59 -19.47
C THR A 178 25.84 15.09 -19.50
N ALA A 179 25.42 15.67 -18.37
CA ALA A 179 25.08 17.09 -18.27
C ALA A 179 26.33 17.97 -18.16
N GLU A 180 26.25 19.18 -18.75
CA GLU A 180 27.29 20.21 -18.64
C GLU A 180 27.42 20.72 -17.20
N ASP A 181 26.30 21.07 -16.56
CA ASP A 181 26.22 21.38 -15.13
C ASP A 181 25.60 20.21 -14.36
N LYS A 182 26.48 19.44 -13.71
CA LYS A 182 26.09 18.26 -12.95
C LYS A 182 25.31 18.59 -11.68
N VAL A 183 25.58 19.74 -11.06
CA VAL A 183 24.92 20.13 -9.80
C VAL A 183 23.50 20.59 -10.09
N ALA A 184 23.32 21.42 -11.12
CA ALA A 184 22.00 21.82 -11.58
C ALA A 184 21.18 20.61 -12.06
N ALA A 185 21.78 19.71 -12.84
CA ALA A 185 21.11 18.49 -13.31
C ALA A 185 20.71 17.56 -12.17
N ALA A 186 21.57 17.37 -11.16
CA ALA A 186 21.24 16.56 -9.99
C ALA A 186 20.09 17.17 -9.18
N GLY A 187 20.09 18.49 -8.98
CA GLY A 187 19.01 19.21 -8.31
C GLY A 187 17.67 19.04 -9.03
N LYS A 188 17.67 19.22 -10.36
CA LYS A 188 16.51 19.03 -11.22
C LYS A 188 15.94 17.62 -11.14
N GLU A 189 16.78 16.59 -11.27
CA GLU A 189 16.36 15.18 -11.18
C GLU A 189 15.69 14.84 -9.84
N VAL A 190 16.24 15.36 -8.73
CA VAL A 190 15.67 15.16 -7.39
C VAL A 190 14.35 15.92 -7.23
N ALA A 191 14.30 17.19 -7.66
CA ALA A 191 13.10 18.01 -7.56
C ALA A 191 11.93 17.42 -8.35
N VAL A 192 12.19 17.01 -9.59
CA VAL A 192 11.21 16.40 -10.48
C VAL A 192 10.72 15.06 -9.94
N ALA A 193 11.63 14.17 -9.54
CA ALA A 193 11.24 12.86 -9.01
C ALA A 193 10.43 13.01 -7.71
N GLY A 194 10.86 13.92 -6.83
CA GLY A 194 10.14 14.24 -5.59
C GLY A 194 8.75 14.83 -5.87
N ALA A 195 8.65 15.77 -6.81
CA ALA A 195 7.39 16.39 -7.22
C ALA A 195 6.46 15.37 -7.89
N GLY A 196 6.97 14.47 -8.72
CA GLY A 196 6.19 13.38 -9.32
C GLY A 196 5.59 12.45 -8.27
N ILE A 197 6.40 11.99 -7.31
CA ILE A 197 5.94 11.07 -6.25
C ILE A 197 4.95 11.80 -5.34
N GLY A 198 5.26 13.02 -4.90
CA GLY A 198 4.39 13.81 -4.03
C GLY A 198 3.08 14.21 -4.72
N GLY A 199 3.17 14.66 -5.97
CA GLY A 199 2.05 15.06 -6.81
C GLY A 199 1.11 13.90 -7.12
N GLY A 200 1.64 12.70 -7.34
CA GLY A 200 0.78 11.53 -7.55
C GLY A 200 0.13 11.03 -6.26
N ILE A 201 0.78 11.15 -5.10
CA ILE A 201 0.11 10.89 -3.81
C ILE A 201 -1.05 11.89 -3.61
N ALA A 202 -0.80 13.18 -3.84
CA ALA A 202 -1.83 14.21 -3.70
C ALA A 202 -2.97 14.00 -4.71
N GLY A 203 -2.65 13.79 -5.98
CA GLY A 203 -3.63 13.57 -7.05
C GLY A 203 -4.46 12.30 -6.83
N GLY A 204 -3.83 11.21 -6.38
CA GLY A 204 -4.54 9.99 -6.02
C GLY A 204 -5.46 10.17 -4.81
N ALA A 205 -5.02 10.90 -3.78
CA ALA A 205 -5.85 11.20 -2.61
C ALA A 205 -7.08 12.04 -2.98
N LEU A 206 -6.89 13.10 -3.79
CA LEU A 206 -7.98 13.96 -4.27
C LEU A 206 -8.98 13.16 -5.13
N ALA A 207 -8.49 12.32 -6.05
CA ALA A 207 -9.36 11.46 -6.84
C ALA A 207 -10.11 10.43 -5.98
N GLY A 208 -9.46 9.90 -4.93
CA GLY A 208 -10.10 9.01 -3.96
C GLY A 208 -11.22 9.69 -3.15
N LEU A 209 -11.05 10.96 -2.79
CA LEU A 209 -12.11 11.75 -2.14
C LEU A 209 -13.29 11.97 -3.09
N ALA A 210 -13.04 12.16 -4.39
CA ALA A 210 -14.08 12.36 -5.39
C ALA A 210 -14.85 11.07 -5.72
N CYS A 211 -14.15 9.95 -5.89
CA CYS A 211 -14.73 8.66 -6.28
C CYS A 211 -15.20 7.79 -5.10
N GLY A 212 -14.83 8.15 -3.88
CA GLY A 212 -15.17 7.43 -2.66
C GLY A 212 -14.14 6.36 -2.25
N PRO A 213 -14.23 5.90 -0.98
CA PRO A 213 -13.32 4.88 -0.45
C PRO A 213 -13.50 3.55 -1.19
N GLY A 214 -12.38 2.89 -1.54
CA GLY A 214 -12.41 1.60 -2.22
C GLY A 214 -12.48 1.63 -3.76
N ALA A 215 -12.22 2.77 -4.40
CA ALA A 215 -12.17 2.92 -5.86
C ALA A 215 -10.72 3.00 -6.40
N PRO A 216 -9.96 1.89 -6.44
CA PRO A 216 -8.53 1.92 -6.76
C PRO A 216 -8.22 2.40 -8.19
N VAL A 217 -9.12 2.18 -9.14
CA VAL A 217 -8.92 2.63 -10.54
C VAL A 217 -8.93 4.16 -10.62
N CYS A 218 -9.89 4.82 -9.97
CA CYS A 218 -9.96 6.27 -9.95
C CYS A 218 -8.74 6.91 -9.26
N VAL A 219 -8.31 6.30 -8.16
CA VAL A 219 -7.11 6.73 -7.43
C VAL A 219 -5.84 6.56 -8.28
N ALA A 220 -5.71 5.45 -9.01
CA ALA A 220 -4.55 5.22 -9.88
C ALA A 220 -4.47 6.28 -11.00
N VAL A 221 -5.60 6.60 -11.64
CA VAL A 221 -5.65 7.65 -12.67
C VAL A 221 -5.31 9.01 -12.08
N GLY A 222 -5.89 9.36 -10.93
CA GLY A 222 -5.55 10.61 -10.23
C GLY A 222 -4.08 10.70 -9.83
N ALA A 223 -3.48 9.58 -9.42
CA ALA A 223 -2.07 9.52 -9.05
C ALA A 223 -1.14 9.68 -10.26
N PHE A 224 -1.48 9.06 -11.38
CA PHE A 224 -0.73 9.23 -12.62
C PHE A 224 -0.80 10.67 -13.14
N VAL A 225 -2.01 11.23 -13.24
CA VAL A 225 -2.20 12.62 -13.73
C VAL A 225 -1.57 13.63 -12.77
N GLY A 226 -1.75 13.46 -11.46
CA GLY A 226 -1.15 14.34 -10.46
C GLY A 226 0.37 14.27 -10.45
N GLY A 227 0.95 13.08 -10.63
CA GLY A 227 2.39 12.88 -10.71
C GLY A 227 3.00 13.54 -11.94
N ALA A 228 2.40 13.30 -13.12
CA ALA A 228 2.82 13.93 -14.36
C ALA A 228 2.78 15.47 -14.27
N LEU A 229 1.65 16.05 -13.83
CA LEU A 229 1.49 17.51 -13.75
C LEU A 229 2.48 18.15 -12.77
N ALA A 230 2.70 17.54 -11.61
CA ALA A 230 3.65 18.05 -10.63
C ALA A 230 5.10 17.96 -11.11
N ALA A 231 5.46 16.87 -11.79
CA ALA A 231 6.78 16.71 -12.38
C ALA A 231 7.05 17.75 -13.46
N PHE A 232 6.11 17.99 -14.39
CA PHE A 232 6.22 19.07 -15.38
C PHE A 232 6.30 20.45 -14.71
N GLY A 233 5.50 20.70 -13.67
CA GLY A 233 5.57 21.94 -12.92
C GLY A 233 6.94 22.17 -12.27
N ALA A 234 7.56 21.12 -11.72
CA ALA A 234 8.90 21.19 -11.16
C ALA A 234 9.99 21.35 -12.22
N ASP A 235 9.81 20.76 -13.41
CA ASP A 235 10.73 20.90 -14.54
C ASP A 235 10.80 22.35 -15.05
N LEU A 236 9.66 23.04 -15.11
CA LEU A 236 9.54 24.44 -15.55
C LEU A 236 10.18 25.46 -14.59
N LEU A 237 10.43 25.07 -13.34
CA LEU A 237 11.04 25.94 -12.32
C LEU A 237 12.58 25.93 -12.38
N TRP A 238 13.16 25.17 -13.30
CA TRP A 238 14.61 24.95 -13.42
C TRP A 238 15.13 25.36 -14.80
#